data_AF-A0A352QQA6-F1
#
_entry.id   AF-A0A352QQA6-F1
#
_cell.length_a   1.000
_cell.length_b   1.000
_cell.length_c   1.000
_cell.angle_alpha   90.00
_cell.angle_beta   90.00
_cell.angle_gamma   90.00
#
_symmetry.space_group_name_H-M   'P 1'
#
loop_
_entity.id
_entity.type
_entity.pdbx_description
1 polymer ?
#
loop_
_entity_poly.entity_id
_entity_poly.type
_entity_poly.pdbx_seq_one_letter_code
_entity_poly.pdbx_strand_id
1 'polypeptide(L)' 'MARGIRVEAACLMCHGDNIAPEIATRLAEHYPQDRATGFREGDLRGLIWAEVPLATESTP' A
#
# COMPACT_ATOMS: atom_id res chain seq x y z
N MET A 1 -1.56 0.59 -17.50
CA MET A 1 -2.01 1.86 -16.88
C MET A 1 -1.70 1.84 -15.39
N ALA A 2 -1.16 2.92 -14.81
CA ALA A 2 -0.78 2.99 -13.40
C ALA A 2 -1.40 4.21 -12.73
N ARG A 3 -1.90 4.04 -11.50
CA ARG A 3 -2.52 5.08 -10.67
C ARG A 3 -1.88 5.06 -9.29
N GLY A 4 -1.38 6.21 -8.85
CA GLY A 4 -0.83 6.37 -7.50
C GLY A 4 -1.89 6.27 -6.40
N ILE A 5 -1.49 5.73 -5.25
CA ILE A 5 -2.24 5.75 -3.99
C ILE A 5 -1.56 6.79 -3.10
N ARG A 6 -2.30 7.81 -2.68
CA ARG A 6 -1.83 8.77 -1.68
C ARG A 6 -2.30 8.36 -0.29
N VAL A 7 -1.51 8.71 0.71
CA VAL A 7 -1.86 8.55 2.12
C VAL A 7 -2.90 9.59 2.50
N GLU A 8 -3.96 9.16 3.16
CA GLU A 8 -5.01 10.00 3.76
C GLU A 8 -5.00 9.81 5.29
N ALA A 9 -5.68 10.69 6.03
CA ALA A 9 -5.71 10.65 7.50
C ALA A 9 -5.98 9.25 8.10
N ALA A 10 -6.93 8.49 7.54
CA ALA A 10 -7.26 7.15 8.04
C ALA A 10 -6.10 6.13 7.87
N CYS A 11 -5.26 6.31 6.86
CA CYS A 11 -4.11 5.44 6.62
C CYS A 11 -3.08 5.51 7.75
N LEU A 12 -2.96 6.68 8.39
CA LEU A 12 -1.94 6.96 9.41
C LEU A 12 -2.16 6.18 10.71
N MET A 13 -3.36 5.61 10.92
CA MET A 13 -3.64 4.75 12.07
C MET A 13 -2.69 3.54 12.16
N CYS A 14 -2.25 3.02 11.01
CA CYS A 14 -1.37 1.86 10.92
C CYS A 14 -0.08 2.12 10.13
N HIS A 15 -0.06 3.13 9.26
CA HIS A 15 1.07 3.43 8.37
C HIS A 15 1.80 4.73 8.71
N GLY A 16 1.40 5.43 9.79
CA GLY A 16 2.06 6.68 10.22
C GLY A 16 3.28 6.46 11.12
N ASP A 17 3.83 7.55 11.65
CA ASP A 17 4.92 7.53 12.63
C ASP A 17 4.44 7.25 14.07
N ASN A 18 3.16 7.51 14.35
CA ASN A 18 2.58 7.41 15.70
C ASN A 18 1.45 6.36 15.71
N ILE A 19 1.85 5.09 15.82
CA ILE A 19 0.95 3.94 15.80
C ILE A 19 0.65 3.50 17.23
N ALA A 20 -0.62 3.21 17.54
CA ALA A 20 -1.01 2.72 18.86
C ALA A 20 -0.26 1.43 19.23
N PRO A 21 0.20 1.25 20.48
CA PRO A 21 1.02 0.10 20.87
C PRO A 21 0.41 -1.26 20.52
N GLU A 22 -0.90 -1.43 20.71
CA GLU A 22 -1.61 -2.66 20.34
C GLU A 22 -1.46 -3.00 18.84
N ILE A 23 -1.62 -2.00 17.98
CA ILE A 23 -1.48 -2.16 16.52
C ILE A 23 -0.02 -2.44 16.17
N ALA A 24 0.93 -1.70 16.76
CA ALA A 24 2.35 -1.90 16.52
C ALA A 24 2.80 -3.32 16.91
N THR A 25 2.33 -3.86 18.04
CA THR A 25 2.58 -5.24 18.44
C THR A 25 2.04 -6.23 17.41
N ARG A 26 0.78 -6.08 16.95
CA ARG A 26 0.20 -6.95 15.93
C ARG A 26 0.93 -6.86 14.59
N LEU A 27 1.35 -5.67 14.17
CA LEU A 27 2.13 -5.48 12.96
C LEU A 27 3.48 -6.19 13.07
N ALA A 28 4.19 -6.06 14.20
CA ALA A 28 5.46 -6.75 14.41
C ALA A 28 5.33 -8.29 14.44
N GLU A 29 4.24 -8.82 15.01
CA GLU A 29 3.95 -10.26 15.04
C GLU A 29 3.67 -10.83 13.65
N HIS A 30 2.82 -10.16 12.86
CA HIS A 30 2.32 -10.69 11.59
C HIS A 30 3.16 -10.26 10.38
N TYR A 31 3.84 -9.12 10.47
CA TYR A 31 4.62 -8.52 9.41
C TYR A 31 6.01 -8.10 9.93
N PRO A 32 6.87 -9.06 10.35
CA PRO A 32 8.16 -8.76 10.99
C PRO A 32 9.17 -8.03 10.09
N GLN A 33 8.89 -7.93 8.79
CA GLN A 33 9.69 -7.21 7.81
C GLN A 33 8.95 -6.01 7.22
N ASP A 34 7.89 -5.54 7.90
CA ASP A 34 7.11 -4.41 7.43
C ASP A 34 7.98 -3.16 7.24
N ARG A 35 7.76 -2.49 6.12
CA ARG A 35 8.38 -1.22 5.75
C ARG A 35 7.35 -0.15 5.41
N ALA A 36 6.07 -0.45 5.61
CA ALA A 36 4.96 0.42 5.24
C ALA A 36 4.52 1.32 6.40
N THR A 37 5.45 1.82 7.22
CA THR A 37 5.17 2.73 8.32
C THR A 37 5.98 4.02 8.17
N GLY A 38 5.67 5.01 8.99
CA GLY A 38 6.33 6.31 8.98
C GLY A 38 5.96 7.23 7.82
N PHE A 39 4.77 7.02 7.24
CA PHE A 39 4.20 7.93 6.25
C PHE A 39 3.57 9.17 6.90
N ARG A 40 3.43 10.21 6.08
CA ARG A 40 2.69 11.44 6.37
C ARG A 40 1.52 11.59 5.41
N GLU A 41 0.52 12.37 5.80
CA GLU A 41 -0.63 12.65 4.94
C GLU A 41 -0.17 13.30 3.62
N GLY A 42 -0.70 12.82 2.49
CA GLY A 42 -0.33 13.25 1.15
C GLY A 42 0.86 12.50 0.53
N ASP A 43 1.64 11.74 1.30
CA ASP A 43 2.74 10.95 0.78
C ASP A 43 2.27 9.92 -0.28
N LEU A 44 3.18 9.55 -1.18
CA LEU A 44 2.93 8.46 -2.12
C LEU A 44 3.07 7.11 -1.39
N ARG A 45 1.95 6.45 -1.12
CA ARG A 45 1.92 5.12 -0.50
C ARG A 45 2.39 4.02 -1.45
N GLY A 46 2.13 4.19 -2.74
CA GLY A 46 2.39 3.20 -3.78
C GLY A 46 1.54 3.46 -5.01
N LEU A 47 1.31 2.42 -5.81
CA LEU A 47 0.52 2.51 -7.03
C LEU A 47 -0.21 1.20 -7.30
N ILE A 48 -1.39 1.33 -7.91
CA ILE A 48 -2.09 0.24 -8.56
C ILE A 48 -1.72 0.29 -10.03
N TRP A 49 -1.36 -0.86 -10.59
CA TRP A 49 -1.06 -0.98 -12.01
C TRP A 49 -1.83 -2.16 -12.59
N ALA A 50 -2.25 -2.00 -13.84
CA ALA A 50 -2.91 -3.04 -14.60
C ALA A 50 -2.43 -3.01 -16.06
N GLU A 51 -2.29 -4.20 -16.62
CA GLU A 51 -1.99 -4.43 -18.03
C GLU A 51 -3.18 -5.13 -18.67
N VAL A 52 -3.52 -4.71 -19.89
CA VAL A 52 -4.52 -5.40 -20.70
C VAL A 52 -3.75 -6.12 -21.80
N PRO A 53 -3.73 -7.47 -21.80
CA PRO A 53 -3.11 -8.21 -22.88
C PRO A 53 -3.77 -7.84 -24.20
N LEU A 54 -2.96 -7.66 -25.23
CA LEU A 54 -3.51 -7.58 -26.58
C LEU A 54 -4.13 -8.93 -26.92
N ALA A 55 -5.33 -8.92 -27.49
CA ALA A 55 -5.94 -10.14 -27.99
C ALA A 55 -4.99 -10.76 -29.01
N THR A 56 -4.46 -11.95 -28.72
CA THR A 56 -3.82 -12.77 -29.74
C THR A 56 -4.92 -13.20 -30.70
N GLU A 57 -4.78 -12.88 -31.98
CA GLU A 57 -5.70 -13.34 -33.02
C GLU A 57 -5.98 -14.83 -32.82
N SER A 58 -7.27 -15.19 -32.76
CA SER A 58 -7.71 -16.56 -32.88
C SER A 58 -7.38 -17.00 -34.31
N THR A 59 -6.29 -17.74 -34.48
CA THR A 59 -6.01 -18.50 -35.70
C THR A 59 -7.26 -19.31 -36.07
N PRO A 60 -7.70 -19.29 -37.34
CA PRO A 60 -8.89 -20.01 -37.80
C PRO A 60 -8.78 -21.53 -37.61
#